data_AF-A0A5N6KMP1-F1
#
_entry.id   AF-A0A5N6KMP1-F1
#
_cell.length_a   1.000
_cell.length_b   1.000
_cell.length_c   1.000
_cell.angle_alpha   90.00
_cell.angle_beta   90.00
_cell.angle_gamma   90.00
#
_symmetry.space_group_name_H-M   'P 1'
#
loop_
_entity.id
_entity.type
_entity.pdbx_description
1 polymer ?
#
loop_
_entity_poly.entity_id
_entity_poly.type
_entity_poly.pdbx_seq_one_letter_code
_entity_poly.pdbx_strand_id
1 'polypeptide(L)'
;MGVTTSTSTISTISAATFKPKQTKLSISDTSVESFPFLEEPLLRLPETIGILIEVRTSPKGGLGVFALCPIPPNTLLLSEQPLVILTDTGTRIDPLDALVSALSPSRKNAFLSLHAYRANPRETRNRSILYSNGFGVGKVESLSTGVFETASRFNHACVPNAGYRWEEEVEENGENGELGGRMKYFSRRDIGLGEEITVDYGHGLKGLKKFYGFECDCGKCRLET
;
A
#
# COMPACT_ATOMS: atom_id res chain seq x y z
N MET A 1 -61.96 5.16 5.85
CA MET A 1 -62.87 6.05 5.11
C MET A 1 -62.81 7.42 5.74
N GLY A 2 -62.68 8.49 4.93
CA GLY A 2 -62.75 9.87 5.40
C GLY A 2 -61.41 10.62 5.42
N VAL A 3 -60.95 11.03 4.23
CA VAL A 3 -59.89 12.02 4.03
C VAL A 3 -60.54 13.40 4.07
N THR A 4 -60.04 14.32 4.90
CA THR A 4 -60.43 15.74 4.84
C THR A 4 -59.16 16.58 4.71
N THR A 5 -58.97 17.10 3.50
CA THR A 5 -57.99 18.09 3.10
C THR A 5 -58.38 19.48 3.62
N SER A 6 -57.44 20.19 4.24
CA SER A 6 -57.56 21.63 4.50
C SER A 6 -56.40 22.36 3.84
N THR A 7 -56.74 23.14 2.82
CA THR A 7 -55.89 24.10 2.13
C THR A 7 -55.69 25.35 2.97
N SER A 8 -54.46 25.88 3.01
CA SER A 8 -54.17 27.22 3.52
C SER A 8 -53.21 27.94 2.57
N THR A 9 -53.54 29.21 2.36
CA THR A 9 -53.17 30.12 1.28
C THR A 9 -51.73 30.61 1.31
N ILE A 10 -51.12 30.72 0.14
CA ILE A 10 -49.85 31.42 -0.11
C ILE A 10 -50.15 32.90 -0.31
N SER A 11 -49.53 33.77 0.50
CA SER A 11 -49.57 35.21 0.33
C SER A 11 -48.42 35.69 -0.55
N THR A 12 -48.79 36.31 -1.67
CA THR A 12 -47.91 36.95 -2.66
C THR A 12 -47.30 38.23 -2.08
N ILE A 13 -45.97 38.36 -2.12
CA ILE A 13 -45.27 39.63 -1.85
C ILE A 13 -44.63 40.14 -3.14
N SER A 14 -44.95 41.40 -3.44
CA SER A 14 -44.61 42.15 -4.64
C SER A 14 -43.10 42.44 -4.76
N ALA A 15 -42.60 42.39 -6.00
CA ALA A 15 -41.24 42.73 -6.37
C ALA A 15 -40.95 44.23 -6.18
N ALA A 16 -39.89 44.55 -5.45
CA ALA A 16 -39.28 45.88 -5.41
C ALA A 16 -37.88 45.81 -6.07
N THR A 17 -37.71 46.55 -7.15
CA THR A 17 -36.49 46.68 -7.95
C THR A 17 -35.45 47.52 -7.21
N PHE A 18 -34.40 46.86 -6.70
CA PHE A 18 -33.23 47.54 -6.14
C PHE A 18 -32.14 47.64 -7.21
N LYS A 19 -31.80 48.86 -7.66
CA LYS A 19 -30.65 49.11 -8.53
C LYS A 19 -29.39 49.27 -7.67
N PRO A 20 -28.40 48.36 -7.74
CA PRO A 20 -27.15 48.54 -7.00
C PRO A 20 -26.28 49.60 -7.68
N LYS A 21 -25.84 50.60 -6.91
CA LYS A 21 -24.77 51.55 -7.27
C LYS A 21 -23.48 50.78 -7.51
N GLN A 22 -22.95 50.83 -8.73
CA GLN A 22 -21.61 50.35 -9.03
C GLN A 22 -20.60 51.28 -8.34
N THR A 23 -19.93 50.76 -7.31
CA THR A 23 -18.73 51.37 -6.74
C THR A 23 -17.56 50.55 -7.24
N LYS A 24 -16.75 51.13 -8.14
CA LYS A 24 -15.61 50.49 -8.77
C LYS A 24 -14.48 50.40 -7.73
N LEU A 25 -14.45 49.31 -6.95
CA LEU A 25 -13.26 48.93 -6.21
C LEU A 25 -12.32 48.19 -7.17
N SER A 26 -11.16 48.77 -7.43
CA SER A 26 -10.05 48.11 -8.13
C SER A 26 -9.53 46.99 -7.24
N ILE A 27 -9.90 45.76 -7.57
CA ILE A 27 -9.27 44.56 -7.02
C ILE A 27 -7.92 44.46 -7.72
N SER A 28 -6.85 44.70 -6.95
CA SER A 28 -5.49 44.41 -7.36
C SER A 28 -5.35 42.93 -7.66
N ASP A 29 -4.82 42.65 -8.84
CA ASP A 29 -4.51 41.33 -9.38
C ASP A 29 -3.60 40.56 -8.42
N THR A 30 -4.18 39.76 -7.52
CA THR A 30 -3.43 38.76 -6.77
C THR A 30 -3.39 37.50 -7.61
N SER A 31 -2.32 37.36 -8.37
CA SER A 31 -1.90 36.10 -8.98
C SER A 31 -1.91 35.02 -7.91
N VAL A 32 -2.93 34.17 -7.93
CA VAL A 32 -2.92 32.93 -7.17
C VAL A 32 -1.88 32.06 -7.87
N GLU A 33 -0.65 32.09 -7.37
CA GLU A 33 0.37 31.13 -7.77
C GLU A 33 -0.17 29.75 -7.42
N SER A 34 -0.69 29.05 -8.42
CA SER A 34 -0.94 27.63 -8.34
C SER A 34 0.42 26.96 -8.22
N PHE A 35 0.85 26.70 -6.99
CA PHE A 35 1.90 25.73 -6.76
C PHE A 35 1.45 24.42 -7.42
N PRO A 36 2.21 23.85 -8.36
CA PRO A 36 1.89 22.53 -8.86
C PRO A 36 1.94 21.61 -7.65
N PHE A 37 0.79 21.10 -7.23
CA PHE A 37 0.74 19.95 -6.35
C PHE A 37 1.45 18.87 -7.15
N LEU A 38 2.71 18.60 -6.84
CA LEU A 38 3.41 17.45 -7.39
C LEU A 38 2.60 16.25 -6.92
N GLU A 39 1.76 15.72 -7.81
CA GLU A 39 0.94 14.56 -7.49
C GLU A 39 1.88 13.44 -7.07
N GLU A 40 1.66 12.91 -5.86
CA GLU A 40 2.48 11.83 -5.34
C GLU A 40 2.39 10.63 -6.31
N PRO A 41 3.51 10.05 -6.76
CA PRO A 41 3.49 8.96 -7.73
C PRO A 41 2.60 7.80 -7.26
N LEU A 42 1.84 7.24 -8.20
CA LEU A 42 0.94 6.14 -7.92
C LEU A 42 1.70 4.95 -7.35
N LEU A 43 1.32 4.55 -6.14
CA LEU A 43 1.97 3.46 -5.41
C LEU A 43 1.84 2.14 -6.17
N ARG A 44 0.72 1.92 -6.89
CA ARG A 44 0.43 0.69 -7.63
C ARG A 44 0.09 0.97 -9.08
N LEU A 45 0.69 0.21 -9.99
CA LEU A 45 0.46 0.31 -11.44
C LEU A 45 0.67 -1.05 -12.14
N PRO A 46 -0.35 -1.60 -12.84
CA PRO A 46 -1.75 -1.16 -12.83
C PRO A 46 -2.38 -1.34 -11.44
N GLU A 47 -3.51 -0.68 -11.19
CA GLU A 47 -4.32 -0.97 -10.01
C GLU A 47 -5.05 -2.31 -10.21
N THR A 48 -4.83 -3.24 -9.30
CA THR A 48 -5.40 -4.60 -9.34
C THR A 48 -6.30 -4.87 -8.14
N ILE A 49 -6.24 -4.04 -7.09
CA ILE A 49 -7.05 -4.18 -5.89
C ILE A 49 -8.50 -3.79 -6.19
N GLY A 50 -9.45 -4.62 -5.77
CA GLY A 50 -10.87 -4.45 -6.07
C GLY A 50 -11.29 -4.91 -7.46
N ILE A 51 -10.33 -5.36 -8.30
CA ILE A 51 -10.56 -5.85 -9.66
C ILE A 51 -10.17 -7.33 -9.76
N LEU A 52 -8.91 -7.64 -9.44
CA LEU A 52 -8.32 -8.98 -9.54
C LEU A 52 -8.06 -9.59 -8.16
N ILE A 53 -7.59 -8.75 -7.23
CA ILE A 53 -7.25 -9.15 -5.86
C ILE A 53 -7.95 -8.25 -4.84
N GLU A 54 -8.06 -8.71 -3.61
CA GLU A 54 -8.54 -7.93 -2.47
C GLU A 54 -7.67 -8.17 -1.23
N VAL A 55 -7.64 -7.21 -0.31
CA VAL A 55 -7.07 -7.38 1.02
C VAL A 55 -8.20 -7.53 2.02
N ARG A 56 -8.19 -8.62 2.79
CA ARG A 56 -9.17 -8.86 3.87
C ARG A 56 -8.58 -9.66 5.00
N THR A 57 -9.35 -9.85 6.07
CA THR A 57 -8.92 -10.65 7.23
C THR A 57 -8.58 -12.08 6.82
N SER A 58 -7.42 -12.57 7.25
CA SER A 58 -6.99 -13.95 6.98
C SER A 58 -7.44 -14.89 8.11
N PRO A 59 -7.86 -16.13 7.80
CA PRO A 59 -8.09 -17.16 8.81
C PRO A 59 -6.86 -17.45 9.69
N LYS A 60 -5.65 -17.13 9.20
CA LYS A 60 -4.38 -17.27 9.94
C LYS A 60 -4.14 -16.12 10.95
N GLY A 61 -5.06 -15.16 11.03
CA GLY A 61 -4.89 -13.91 11.76
C GLY A 61 -4.36 -12.78 10.89
N GLY A 62 -4.57 -11.54 11.31
CA GLY A 62 -4.17 -10.36 10.54
C GLY A 62 -4.92 -10.23 9.21
N LEU A 63 -4.21 -9.73 8.19
CA LEU A 63 -4.72 -9.53 6.83
C LEU A 63 -4.03 -10.49 5.85
N GLY A 64 -4.70 -10.76 4.74
CA GLY A 64 -4.19 -11.54 3.62
C GLY A 64 -4.63 -10.96 2.29
N VAL A 65 -3.96 -11.34 1.21
CA VAL A 65 -4.36 -11.03 -0.17
C VAL A 65 -5.14 -12.20 -0.73
N PHE A 66 -6.29 -11.96 -1.36
CA PHE A 66 -7.17 -13.00 -1.89
C PHE A 66 -7.58 -12.71 -3.33
N ALA A 67 -7.84 -13.76 -4.11
CA ALA A 67 -8.31 -13.64 -5.48
C ALA A 67 -9.81 -13.31 -5.55
N LEU A 68 -10.20 -12.31 -6.36
CA LEU A 68 -11.59 -11.92 -6.61
C LEU A 68 -12.23 -12.69 -7.77
N CYS A 69 -11.44 -13.42 -8.54
CA CYS A 69 -11.86 -14.27 -9.66
C CYS A 69 -10.85 -15.41 -9.86
N PRO A 70 -11.15 -16.43 -10.68
CA PRO A 70 -10.13 -17.40 -11.09
C PRO A 70 -8.98 -16.71 -11.83
N ILE A 71 -7.74 -16.95 -11.41
CA ILE A 71 -6.55 -16.30 -11.96
C ILE A 71 -5.64 -17.35 -12.62
N PRO A 72 -5.38 -17.26 -13.94
CA PRO A 72 -4.43 -18.15 -14.63
C PRO A 72 -2.98 -17.95 -14.16
N PRO A 73 -2.07 -18.91 -14.41
CA PRO A 73 -0.63 -18.74 -14.14
C PRO A 73 -0.04 -17.56 -14.92
N ASN A 74 1.07 -17.01 -14.40
CA ASN A 74 1.83 -15.90 -14.96
C ASN A 74 1.03 -14.58 -15.12
N THR A 75 -0.03 -14.41 -14.33
CA THR A 75 -0.81 -13.17 -14.29
C THR A 75 -0.15 -12.19 -13.32
N LEU A 76 -0.02 -10.92 -13.71
CA LEU A 76 0.45 -9.86 -12.82
C LEU A 76 -0.61 -9.57 -11.74
N LEU A 77 -0.28 -9.88 -10.48
CA LEU A 77 -1.16 -9.75 -9.34
C LEU A 77 -1.03 -8.39 -8.67
N LEU A 78 0.20 -7.90 -8.52
CA LEU A 78 0.52 -6.62 -7.88
C LEU A 78 1.82 -6.07 -8.47
N SER A 79 1.90 -4.76 -8.64
CA SER A 79 3.12 -4.04 -9.00
C SER A 79 3.16 -2.75 -8.20
N GLU A 80 4.02 -2.71 -7.18
CA GLU A 80 3.96 -1.72 -6.10
C GLU A 80 5.33 -1.06 -5.85
N GLN A 81 5.36 0.27 -5.75
CA GLN A 81 6.53 1.02 -5.29
C GLN A 81 6.71 0.86 -3.77
N PRO A 82 7.94 0.90 -3.26
CA PRO A 82 8.18 0.85 -1.82
C PRO A 82 7.70 2.13 -1.14
N LEU A 83 7.19 1.99 0.08
CA LEU A 83 6.99 3.11 0.99
C LEU A 83 8.34 3.65 1.45
N VAL A 84 9.26 2.77 1.84
CA VAL A 84 10.61 3.09 2.30
C VAL A 84 11.59 2.07 1.74
N ILE A 85 12.76 2.53 1.31
CA ILE A 85 13.93 1.69 1.04
C ILE A 85 14.99 2.01 2.10
N LEU A 86 15.43 1.00 2.83
CA LEU A 86 16.58 1.08 3.73
C LEU A 86 17.78 0.40 3.06
N THR A 87 18.75 1.20 2.63
CA THR A 87 20.03 0.71 2.11
C THR A 87 21.02 0.50 3.25
N ASP A 88 21.60 -0.69 3.36
CA ASP A 88 22.70 -0.93 4.29
C ASP A 88 23.98 -0.27 3.77
N THR A 89 24.33 0.86 4.37
CA THR A 89 25.52 1.64 4.04
C THR A 89 26.66 1.40 5.04
N GLY A 90 26.51 0.45 5.98
CA GLY A 90 27.46 0.23 7.07
C GLY A 90 27.54 1.41 8.05
N THR A 91 26.58 2.34 8.00
CA THR A 91 26.54 3.52 8.86
C THR A 91 26.17 3.15 10.30
N ARG A 92 26.76 3.88 11.25
CA ARG A 92 26.53 3.64 12.69
C ARG A 92 25.13 4.06 13.15
N ILE A 93 24.54 5.03 12.46
CA ILE A 93 23.22 5.58 12.76
C ILE A 93 22.21 4.95 11.80
N ASP A 94 21.18 4.33 12.36
CA ASP A 94 20.06 3.80 11.61
C ASP A 94 19.23 4.93 10.97
N PRO A 95 19.20 5.07 9.63
CA PRO A 95 18.46 6.14 8.98
C PRO A 95 16.95 5.87 8.90
N LEU A 96 16.46 4.70 9.33
CA LEU A 96 15.08 4.27 9.17
C LEU A 96 14.07 5.27 9.75
N ASP A 97 14.31 5.79 10.95
CA ASP A 97 13.38 6.72 11.59
C ASP A 97 13.29 8.07 10.85
N ALA A 98 14.39 8.51 10.24
CA ALA A 98 14.41 9.72 9.41
C ALA A 98 13.64 9.48 8.10
N LEU A 99 13.86 8.34 7.45
CA LEU A 99 13.13 7.93 6.24
C LEU A 99 11.62 7.86 6.47
N VAL A 100 11.18 7.20 7.55
CA VAL A 100 9.76 7.11 7.92
C VAL A 100 9.18 8.47 8.29
N SER A 101 9.99 9.36 8.88
CA SER A 101 9.54 10.70 9.24
C SER A 101 9.31 11.61 8.03
N ALA A 102 10.06 11.39 6.95
CA ALA A 102 9.98 12.15 5.71
C ALA A 102 8.83 11.70 4.78
N LEU A 103 8.13 10.59 5.10
CA LEU A 103 6.98 10.13 4.32
C LEU A 103 5.83 11.15 4.35
N SER A 104 5.08 11.21 3.25
CA SER A 104 3.78 11.88 3.21
C SER A 104 2.84 11.32 4.29
N PRO A 105 1.86 12.10 4.79
CA PRO A 105 0.94 11.62 5.83
C PRO A 105 0.22 10.31 5.48
N SER A 106 -0.20 10.14 4.23
CA SER A 106 -0.83 8.93 3.71
C SER A 106 0.12 7.72 3.78
N ARG A 107 1.32 7.83 3.20
CA ARG A 107 2.33 6.74 3.18
C ARG A 107 2.84 6.41 4.58
N LYS A 108 2.98 7.43 5.45
CA LYS A 108 3.36 7.23 6.86
C LYS A 108 2.31 6.46 7.62
N ASN A 109 1.03 6.78 7.43
CA ASN A 109 -0.07 6.03 8.03
C ASN A 109 -0.11 4.58 7.52
N ALA A 110 0.09 4.38 6.21
CA ALA A 110 0.19 3.04 5.62
C ALA A 110 1.33 2.24 6.25
N PHE A 111 2.55 2.80 6.34
CA PHE A 111 3.70 2.17 6.98
C PHE A 111 3.42 1.84 8.45
N LEU A 112 2.88 2.78 9.22
CA LEU A 112 2.60 2.59 10.64
C LEU A 112 1.43 1.62 10.90
N SER A 113 0.62 1.29 9.89
CA SER A 113 -0.44 0.27 9.98
C SER A 113 0.05 -1.17 9.76
N LEU A 114 1.31 -1.34 9.37
CA LEU A 114 1.88 -2.65 9.10
C LEU A 114 2.10 -3.45 10.39
N HIS A 115 2.16 -4.78 10.25
CA HIS A 115 2.43 -5.67 11.37
C HIS A 115 3.86 -5.41 11.90
N ALA A 116 4.02 -5.46 13.22
CA ALA A 116 5.29 -5.19 13.88
C ALA A 116 5.59 -6.32 14.88
N TYR A 117 6.02 -7.47 14.38
CA TYR A 117 6.48 -8.55 15.25
C TYR A 117 7.79 -8.14 15.91
N ARG A 118 7.80 -8.18 17.24
CA ARG A 118 8.93 -7.72 18.05
C ARG A 118 9.65 -8.92 18.65
N ALA A 119 10.60 -9.48 17.90
CA ALA A 119 11.42 -10.60 18.37
C ALA A 119 12.34 -10.19 19.52
N ASN A 120 12.87 -8.95 19.49
CA ASN A 120 13.73 -8.40 20.53
C ASN A 120 13.05 -7.19 21.21
N PRO A 121 12.84 -7.21 22.54
CA PRO A 121 12.26 -6.09 23.29
C PRO A 121 13.04 -4.78 23.25
N ARG A 122 14.24 -4.73 22.65
CA ARG A 122 15.01 -3.50 22.43
C ARG A 122 14.80 -2.89 21.05
N GLU A 123 14.17 -3.59 20.11
CA GLU A 123 13.86 -3.05 18.78
C GLU A 123 12.86 -1.90 18.86
N THR A 124 13.06 -0.88 18.03
CA THR A 124 12.06 0.17 17.80
C THR A 124 10.89 -0.39 17.00
N ARG A 125 9.72 0.26 17.08
CA ARG A 125 8.54 -0.16 16.32
C ARG A 125 8.79 -0.15 14.81
N ASN A 126 9.45 0.89 14.29
CA ASN A 126 9.78 1.00 12.86
C ASN A 126 10.71 -0.13 12.42
N ARG A 127 11.68 -0.50 13.26
CA ARG A 127 12.59 -1.61 12.97
C ARG A 127 11.87 -2.95 12.96
N SER A 128 10.96 -3.19 13.91
CA SER A 128 10.12 -4.40 13.91
C SER A 128 9.18 -4.46 12.70
N ILE A 129 8.64 -3.33 12.23
CA ILE A 129 7.89 -3.25 10.97
C ILE A 129 8.78 -3.66 9.80
N LEU A 130 9.97 -3.08 9.69
CA LEU A 130 10.90 -3.41 8.61
C LEU A 130 11.27 -4.90 8.60
N TYR A 131 11.56 -5.50 9.75
CA TYR A 131 11.87 -6.94 9.80
C TYR A 131 10.67 -7.83 9.50
N SER A 132 9.46 -7.42 9.85
CA SER A 132 8.26 -8.22 9.62
C SER A 132 7.75 -8.16 8.18
N ASN A 133 8.08 -7.11 7.42
CA ASN A 133 7.46 -6.81 6.12
C ASN A 133 8.49 -6.48 5.02
N GLY A 134 9.78 -6.55 5.32
CA GLY A 134 10.84 -6.15 4.41
C GLY A 134 11.11 -7.18 3.32
N PHE A 135 11.31 -6.70 2.09
CA PHE A 135 11.76 -7.50 0.96
C PHE A 135 13.08 -6.96 0.42
N GLY A 136 13.94 -7.84 -0.10
CA GLY A 136 15.14 -7.41 -0.82
C GLY A 136 14.77 -6.60 -2.07
N VAL A 137 15.39 -5.44 -2.25
CA VAL A 137 15.22 -4.55 -3.41
C VAL A 137 16.57 -4.06 -3.91
N GLY A 138 16.60 -3.50 -5.12
CA GLY A 138 17.82 -2.97 -5.73
C GLY A 138 18.73 -4.05 -6.32
N LYS A 139 19.96 -3.65 -6.64
CA LYS A 139 21.00 -4.54 -7.19
C LYS A 139 21.59 -5.40 -6.08
N VAL A 140 22.04 -6.60 -6.44
CA VAL A 140 22.67 -7.55 -5.50
C VAL A 140 23.88 -6.94 -4.77
N GLU A 141 24.55 -5.98 -5.41
CA GLU A 141 25.72 -5.28 -4.86
C GLU A 141 25.36 -4.27 -3.75
N SER A 142 24.10 -3.82 -3.67
CA SER A 142 23.59 -2.91 -2.64
C SER A 142 22.47 -3.56 -1.83
N LEU A 143 22.84 -4.18 -0.70
CA LEU A 143 21.87 -4.79 0.21
C LEU A 143 20.84 -3.77 0.70
N SER A 144 19.66 -3.80 0.11
CA SER A 144 18.59 -2.84 0.39
C SER A 144 17.31 -3.58 0.72
N THR A 145 16.59 -3.08 1.72
CA THR A 145 15.30 -3.63 2.16
C THR A 145 14.20 -2.63 1.88
N GLY A 146 13.23 -3.02 1.05
CA GLY A 146 12.02 -2.25 0.78
C GLY A 146 10.87 -2.69 1.68
N VAL A 147 10.09 -1.73 2.19
CA VAL A 147 8.82 -1.96 2.87
C VAL A 147 7.70 -1.41 2.01
N PHE A 148 6.62 -2.17 1.87
CA PHE A 148 5.52 -1.90 0.94
C PHE A 148 4.18 -1.86 1.67
N GLU A 149 3.12 -1.36 1.06
CA GLU A 149 1.80 -1.33 1.71
C GLU A 149 1.05 -2.65 1.54
N THR A 150 0.76 -3.01 0.29
CA THR A 150 -0.08 -4.14 -0.08
C THR A 150 0.74 -5.43 -0.09
N ALA A 151 1.96 -5.38 -0.61
CA ALA A 151 2.86 -6.52 -0.63
C ALA A 151 3.15 -7.07 0.78
N SER A 152 3.13 -6.22 1.79
CA SER A 152 3.23 -6.60 3.21
C SER A 152 2.04 -7.39 3.75
N ARG A 153 1.00 -7.60 2.94
CA ARG A 153 -0.20 -8.39 3.28
C ARG A 153 -0.17 -9.80 2.67
N PHE A 154 0.81 -10.13 1.83
CA PHE A 154 0.96 -11.51 1.37
C PHE A 154 1.43 -12.40 2.52
N ASN A 155 0.62 -13.40 2.86
CA ASN A 155 0.97 -14.38 3.88
C ASN A 155 1.92 -15.45 3.34
N HIS A 156 2.57 -16.15 4.26
CA HIS A 156 3.49 -17.23 3.93
C HIS A 156 2.76 -18.53 3.54
N ALA A 157 3.34 -19.25 2.58
CA ALA A 157 3.20 -20.69 2.44
C ALA A 157 4.52 -21.29 1.92
N CYS A 158 4.89 -22.50 2.37
CA CYS A 158 6.11 -23.17 1.90
C CYS A 158 6.00 -23.67 0.44
N VAL A 159 4.78 -23.82 -0.06
CA VAL A 159 4.48 -24.06 -1.48
C VAL A 159 3.55 -22.93 -1.93
N PRO A 160 4.09 -21.74 -2.24
CA PRO A 160 3.28 -20.56 -2.53
C PRO A 160 2.65 -20.65 -3.91
N ASN A 161 1.52 -19.98 -4.07
CA ASN A 161 0.83 -19.82 -5.37
C ASN A 161 1.21 -18.52 -6.10
N ALA A 162 2.03 -17.66 -5.49
CA ALA A 162 2.64 -16.50 -6.15
C ALA A 162 4.17 -16.46 -5.98
N GLY A 163 4.84 -15.82 -6.94
CA GLY A 163 6.24 -15.42 -6.85
C GLY A 163 6.38 -13.92 -7.04
N TYR A 164 7.53 -13.36 -6.68
CA TYR A 164 7.79 -11.94 -6.84
C TYR A 164 9.21 -11.66 -7.28
N ARG A 165 9.41 -10.47 -7.85
CA ARG A 165 10.73 -9.93 -8.21
C ARG A 165 10.72 -8.42 -8.20
N TRP A 166 11.87 -7.84 -7.86
CA TRP A 166 12.13 -6.42 -7.99
C TRP A 166 12.41 -6.08 -9.46
N GLU A 167 11.82 -5.00 -9.96
CA GLU A 167 12.10 -4.41 -11.26
C GLU A 167 12.46 -2.95 -11.09
N GLU A 168 13.65 -2.55 -11.56
CA GLU A 168 14.06 -1.15 -11.61
C GLU A 168 13.22 -0.40 -12.67
N GLU A 169 12.75 0.80 -12.33
CA GLU A 169 12.17 1.70 -13.32
C GLU A 169 13.27 2.68 -13.76
N VAL A 170 13.40 2.90 -15.07
CA VAL A 170 14.37 3.85 -15.63
C VAL A 170 13.59 5.06 -16.13
N GLU A 171 13.95 6.28 -15.71
CA GLU A 171 13.37 7.49 -16.31
C GLU A 171 13.92 7.63 -17.72
N GLU A 172 13.02 7.91 -18.66
CA GLU A 172 13.37 8.15 -20.06
C GLU A 172 14.26 9.40 -20.26
N ASN A 173 14.31 10.32 -19.29
CA ASN A 173 14.92 11.64 -19.45
C ASN A 173 16.31 11.81 -18.85
N GLY A 174 16.96 10.74 -18.34
CA GLY A 174 18.42 10.67 -18.11
C GLY A 174 19.09 11.71 -17.20
N GLU A 175 18.36 12.72 -16.71
CA GLU A 175 18.90 13.87 -16.01
C GLU A 175 18.35 13.88 -14.58
N ASN A 176 19.08 13.17 -13.71
CA ASN A 176 18.92 13.07 -12.25
C ASN A 176 17.90 12.04 -11.76
N GLY A 177 18.36 10.90 -11.25
CA GLY A 177 17.58 10.11 -10.29
C GLY A 177 17.84 8.61 -10.36
N GLU A 178 18.30 8.02 -9.25
CA GLU A 178 17.95 6.62 -8.97
C GLU A 178 16.42 6.59 -8.83
N LEU A 179 15.72 6.34 -9.93
CA LEU A 179 14.32 6.03 -9.84
C LEU A 179 14.17 4.72 -9.11
N GLY A 180 13.24 4.74 -8.17
CA GLY A 180 12.81 3.54 -7.50
C GLY A 180 12.42 2.45 -8.49
N GLY A 181 12.29 1.25 -7.98
CA GLY A 181 11.68 0.15 -8.71
C GLY A 181 10.31 -0.18 -8.15
N ARG A 182 9.71 -1.21 -8.74
CA ARG A 182 8.49 -1.84 -8.23
C ARG A 182 8.77 -3.27 -7.87
N MET A 183 8.17 -3.72 -6.77
CA MET A 183 8.03 -5.13 -6.51
C MET A 183 6.83 -5.65 -7.31
N LYS A 184 7.07 -6.63 -8.18
CA LYS A 184 6.02 -7.25 -8.99
C LYS A 184 5.77 -8.68 -8.55
N TYR A 185 4.50 -9.02 -8.39
CA TYR A 185 4.01 -10.33 -7.95
C TYR A 185 3.23 -10.99 -9.09
N PHE A 186 3.49 -12.28 -9.33
CA PHE A 186 2.87 -13.05 -10.40
C PHE A 186 2.35 -14.39 -9.88
N SER A 187 1.20 -14.84 -10.39
CA SER A 187 0.67 -16.17 -10.09
C SER A 187 1.59 -17.26 -10.67
N ARG A 188 1.80 -18.34 -9.92
CA ARG A 188 2.65 -19.49 -10.32
C ARG A 188 1.85 -20.64 -10.93
N ARG A 189 0.56 -20.68 -10.64
CA ARG A 189 -0.42 -21.67 -11.09
C ARG A 189 -1.79 -21.01 -11.19
N ASP A 190 -2.79 -21.76 -11.62
CA ASP A 190 -4.18 -21.34 -11.45
C ASP A 190 -4.50 -21.11 -9.96
N ILE A 191 -5.11 -19.96 -9.66
CA ILE A 191 -5.58 -19.58 -8.33
C ILE A 191 -7.11 -19.51 -8.38
N GLY A 192 -7.77 -20.22 -7.47
CA GLY A 192 -9.23 -20.25 -7.39
C GLY A 192 -9.84 -18.95 -6.89
N LEU A 193 -11.11 -18.71 -7.23
CA LEU A 193 -11.91 -17.63 -6.64
C LEU A 193 -11.88 -17.72 -5.10
N GLY A 194 -11.53 -16.62 -4.43
CA GLY A 194 -11.48 -16.53 -2.97
C GLY A 194 -10.28 -17.23 -2.33
N GLU A 195 -9.38 -17.83 -3.11
CA GLU A 195 -8.16 -18.45 -2.60
C GLU A 195 -7.19 -17.37 -2.09
N GLU A 196 -6.52 -17.66 -0.95
CA GLU A 196 -5.47 -16.78 -0.41
C GLU A 196 -4.22 -16.86 -1.29
N ILE A 197 -3.73 -15.70 -1.70
CA ILE A 197 -2.49 -15.57 -2.44
C ILE A 197 -1.34 -15.47 -1.44
N THR A 198 -0.35 -16.35 -1.60
CA THR A 198 0.75 -16.52 -0.65
C THR A 198 2.09 -16.51 -1.36
N VAL A 199 3.13 -16.14 -0.62
CA VAL A 199 4.53 -16.11 -1.07
C VAL A 199 5.42 -16.90 -0.11
N ASP A 200 6.63 -17.22 -0.54
CA ASP A 200 7.65 -17.76 0.36
C ASP A 200 8.42 -16.59 1.00
N TYR A 201 8.60 -16.63 2.32
CA TYR A 201 9.37 -15.62 3.05
C TYR A 201 10.88 -15.93 3.04
N GLY A 202 11.31 -17.11 2.58
CA GLY A 202 12.72 -17.44 2.37
C GLY A 202 13.51 -17.76 3.64
N HIS A 203 12.84 -17.95 4.79
CA HIS A 203 13.50 -18.18 6.08
C HIS A 203 13.36 -19.61 6.64
N GLY A 204 12.61 -20.48 5.96
CA GLY A 204 12.33 -21.84 6.41
C GLY A 204 11.58 -21.89 7.76
N LEU A 205 11.16 -23.10 8.19
CA LEU A 205 10.26 -23.24 9.35
C LEU A 205 10.83 -22.68 10.65
N LYS A 206 12.12 -22.91 10.93
CA LYS A 206 12.79 -22.36 12.13
C LYS A 206 12.85 -20.84 12.10
N GLY A 207 13.08 -20.26 10.91
CA GLY A 207 13.13 -18.82 10.72
C GLY A 207 11.76 -18.16 10.88
N LEU A 208 10.69 -18.79 10.41
CA LEU A 208 9.32 -18.27 10.56
C LEU A 208 8.97 -18.00 12.03
N LYS A 209 9.18 -18.99 12.90
CA LYS A 209 8.92 -18.82 14.34
C LYS A 209 9.80 -17.75 14.97
N LYS A 210 11.09 -17.70 14.58
CA LYS A 210 12.05 -16.75 15.14
C LYS A 210 11.78 -15.31 14.71
N PHE A 211 11.55 -15.08 13.43
CA PHE A 211 11.50 -13.75 12.82
C PHE A 211 10.09 -13.20 12.62
N TYR A 212 9.07 -14.06 12.62
CA TYR A 212 7.67 -13.66 12.40
C TYR A 212 6.71 -14.15 13.50
N GLY A 213 7.16 -15.02 14.40
CA GLY A 213 6.38 -15.42 15.57
C GLY A 213 5.26 -16.42 15.30
N PHE A 214 5.23 -17.08 14.14
CA PHE A 214 4.20 -18.07 13.81
C PHE A 214 4.80 -19.39 13.32
N GLU A 215 4.01 -20.46 13.41
CA GLU A 215 4.30 -21.77 12.83
C GLU A 215 3.51 -21.93 11.52
N CYS A 216 4.17 -22.41 10.47
CA CYS A 216 3.53 -22.55 9.17
C CYS A 216 2.53 -23.71 9.21
N ASP A 217 1.29 -23.42 8.82
CA ASP A 217 0.20 -24.38 8.73
C ASP A 217 -0.14 -24.71 7.27
N CYS A 218 0.75 -24.43 6.30
CA CYS A 218 0.40 -24.65 4.89
C CYS A 218 0.15 -26.14 4.57
N GLY A 219 -0.45 -26.42 3.41
CA GLY A 219 -0.80 -27.79 3.01
C GLY A 219 0.35 -28.78 3.10
N LYS A 220 1.58 -28.37 2.76
CA LYS A 220 2.77 -29.21 2.93
C LYS A 220 3.09 -29.48 4.40
N CYS A 221 3.16 -28.44 5.23
CA CYS A 221 3.57 -28.56 6.64
C CYS A 221 2.56 -29.35 7.47
N ARG A 222 1.26 -29.22 7.20
CA ARG A 222 0.20 -30.01 7.86
C ARG A 222 0.31 -31.52 7.58
N LEU A 223 0.94 -31.91 6.49
CA LEU A 223 1.16 -33.32 6.14
C LEU A 223 2.44 -33.90 6.72
N GLU A 224 3.36 -33.03 7.16
CA GLU A 224 4.64 -33.40 7.77
C GLU A 224 4.58 -33.36 9.31
N THR A 225 3.41 -33.08 9.90
CA THR A 225 3.16 -33.06 11.35
C THR A 225 2.45 -34.34 11.79
#